data_AF-A0A8B8D8A0-F1
#
_entry.id   AF-A0A8B8D8A0-F1
#
_cell.length_a   1.000
_cell.length_b   1.000
_cell.length_c   1.000
_cell.angle_alpha   90.00
_cell.angle_beta   90.00
_cell.angle_gamma   90.00
#
_symmetry.space_group_name_H-M   'P 1'
#
loop_
_entity.id
_entity.type
_entity.pdbx_description
1 polymer ?
#
loop_
_entity_poly.entity_id
_entity_poly.type
_entity_poly.pdbx_seq_one_letter_code
_entity_poly.pdbx_strand_id
1 'polypeptide(L)'
;MSWGTELWDQYDTIATHTQKGIDFCERFTHFLKDRCSIELKYASELKKLVKSYQPKKKEEEEYQQYSWAARFWDVLKELHDLAGQHEVIAENTQGQVMKDVQSLISEMKQQRRKDLQDGAKVQDQLKESLAKLDKSRKNYEKAFKMAEKATDDYRKADADINLSRAEVEKTRNQMMIKNSQCDESKNEYAAQLQQTNQHQRDHYTQQMPSVFQQMQSMEENRINKIKSMVKQIADIERSVIPIINTCIDGMVKASDGISAEEDSKAVIDKYKSGFPIPADIPFEDLSNSSVIDTSNANGTPKNSLDNRKGTVSDKKKNRKDKKGGGGLFGIFTSSKSARIRGEESKEDFSDLPPNQQRKALNRKIDEFKKEIARETAEREGMLKMKDVYVNNPALGDPNALEKKIEENAQKIDSLQAEMRKYQGYLANMDAKPSPVGQRRNSLSDDSISQSSTNMEMSQTSLPGQPPVAANEPEVYTDEWPEPPSDEEFEEEGTVEIRKKPDKKAIDDEEDHVGEFEHAEGDFDEEGFPVIGTCRALYIYEAGNEGSVAMTEGEEMFVLEQDQGDGWTRVRKHDNSEGFVPTSYIQCHFYDQDEV
;
A
#
# COMPACT_ATOMS: atom_id res chain seq x y z
N MET A 1 -9.69 -47.11 -11.16
CA MET A 1 -8.95 -47.23 -9.90
C MET A 1 -9.77 -46.55 -8.81
N SER A 2 -9.79 -47.09 -7.60
CA SER A 2 -10.52 -46.54 -6.45
C SER A 2 -9.60 -46.59 -5.23
N TRP A 3 -9.62 -45.55 -4.39
CA TRP A 3 -8.88 -45.55 -3.13
C TRP A 3 -9.29 -46.72 -2.23
N GLY A 4 -10.55 -47.16 -2.32
CA GLY A 4 -11.05 -48.34 -1.61
C GLY A 4 -10.45 -49.67 -2.03
N THR A 5 -9.67 -49.73 -3.11
CA THR A 5 -8.98 -50.96 -3.57
C THR A 5 -7.46 -50.76 -3.64
N GLU A 6 -6.99 -49.68 -4.27
CA GLU A 6 -5.54 -49.47 -4.47
C GLU A 6 -4.83 -48.97 -3.19
N LEU A 7 -5.57 -48.36 -2.25
CA LEU A 7 -5.04 -47.67 -1.06
C LEU A 7 -5.61 -48.24 0.24
N TRP A 8 -5.97 -49.53 0.24
CA TRP A 8 -6.71 -50.21 1.32
C TRP A 8 -6.04 -50.19 2.71
N ASP A 9 -4.72 -49.96 2.78
CA ASP A 9 -3.93 -49.82 4.01
C ASP A 9 -3.51 -48.37 4.33
N GLN A 10 -3.77 -47.41 3.45
CA GLN A 10 -3.24 -46.04 3.50
C GLN A 10 -4.09 -45.04 4.28
N TYR A 11 -4.69 -45.47 5.40
CA TYR A 11 -5.64 -44.66 6.17
C TYR A 11 -5.09 -43.28 6.58
N ASP A 12 -3.93 -43.24 7.23
CA ASP A 12 -3.32 -42.00 7.72
C ASP A 12 -2.83 -41.10 6.56
N THR A 13 -2.40 -41.73 5.46
CA THR A 13 -2.02 -41.04 4.22
C THR A 13 -3.20 -40.32 3.59
N ILE A 14 -4.38 -40.98 3.50
CA ILE A 14 -5.62 -40.39 3.00
C ILE A 14 -6.15 -39.32 3.95
N ALA A 15 -6.09 -39.56 5.28
CA ALA A 15 -6.45 -38.57 6.29
C ALA A 15 -5.60 -37.30 6.17
N THR A 16 -4.29 -37.44 5.92
CA THR A 16 -3.34 -36.33 5.71
C THR A 16 -3.57 -35.64 4.36
N HIS A 17 -3.82 -36.38 3.28
CA HIS A 17 -4.07 -35.83 1.95
C HIS A 17 -5.34 -34.97 1.92
N THR A 18 -6.43 -35.48 2.51
CA THR A 18 -7.70 -34.74 2.61
C THR A 18 -7.63 -33.52 3.54
N GLN A 19 -6.70 -33.49 4.50
CA GLN A 19 -6.39 -32.25 5.25
C GLN A 19 -5.74 -31.22 4.33
N LYS A 20 -4.68 -31.60 3.60
CA LYS A 20 -3.99 -30.72 2.63
C LYS A 20 -4.92 -30.14 1.57
N GLY A 21 -5.97 -30.88 1.17
CA GLY A 21 -7.03 -30.38 0.30
C GLY A 21 -7.81 -29.20 0.91
N ILE A 22 -8.12 -29.27 2.21
CA ILE A 22 -8.79 -28.20 2.98
C ILE A 22 -7.81 -27.02 3.19
N ASP A 23 -6.58 -27.29 3.62
CA ASP A 23 -5.54 -26.28 3.85
C ASP A 23 -5.27 -25.45 2.58
N PHE A 24 -5.33 -26.10 1.40
CA PHE A 24 -5.24 -25.41 0.12
C PHE A 24 -6.43 -24.48 -0.14
N CYS A 25 -7.67 -24.89 0.17
CA CYS A 25 -8.84 -24.03 0.02
C CYS A 25 -8.78 -22.82 0.97
N GLU A 26 -8.22 -22.97 2.16
CA GLU A 26 -7.97 -21.87 3.09
C GLU A 26 -6.93 -20.89 2.53
N ARG A 27 -5.79 -21.38 2.01
CA ARG A 27 -4.79 -20.53 1.31
C ARG A 27 -5.38 -19.82 0.09
N PHE A 28 -6.23 -20.50 -0.68
CA PHE A 28 -6.94 -19.91 -1.82
C PHE A 28 -7.89 -18.79 -1.37
N THR A 29 -8.55 -18.94 -0.21
CA THR A 29 -9.39 -17.88 0.38
C THR A 29 -8.57 -16.64 0.76
N HIS A 30 -7.37 -16.83 1.32
CA HIS A 30 -6.46 -15.72 1.63
C HIS A 30 -5.98 -15.01 0.35
N PHE A 31 -5.51 -15.76 -0.64
CA PHE A 31 -5.16 -15.20 -1.96
C PHE A 31 -6.28 -14.36 -2.58
N LEU A 32 -7.54 -14.82 -2.49
CA LEU A 32 -8.68 -14.04 -2.98
C LEU A 32 -8.91 -12.77 -2.14
N LYS A 33 -8.76 -12.83 -0.81
CA LYS A 33 -8.84 -11.65 0.08
C LYS A 33 -7.81 -10.59 -0.33
N ASP A 34 -6.57 -10.99 -0.55
CA ASP A 34 -5.46 -10.11 -0.91
C ASP A 34 -5.65 -9.53 -2.32
N ARG A 35 -6.03 -10.36 -3.30
CA ARG A 35 -6.42 -9.94 -4.66
C ARG A 35 -7.51 -8.88 -4.64
N CYS A 36 -8.55 -9.04 -3.81
CA CYS A 36 -9.64 -8.06 -3.67
C CYS A 36 -9.18 -6.78 -2.95
N SER A 37 -8.28 -6.89 -1.96
CA SER A 37 -7.69 -5.72 -1.29
C SER A 37 -6.90 -4.84 -2.28
N ILE A 38 -6.15 -5.45 -3.20
CA ILE A 38 -5.42 -4.76 -4.26
C ILE A 38 -6.39 -4.01 -5.20
N GLU A 39 -7.48 -4.65 -5.64
CA GLU A 39 -8.51 -4.00 -6.48
C GLU A 39 -9.16 -2.80 -5.79
N LEU A 40 -9.62 -2.98 -4.54
CA LEU A 40 -10.25 -1.91 -3.76
C LEU A 40 -9.28 -0.74 -3.50
N LYS A 41 -7.99 -1.02 -3.28
CA LYS A 41 -6.95 0.00 -3.16
C LYS A 41 -6.75 0.75 -4.48
N TYR A 42 -6.64 0.04 -5.60
CA TYR A 42 -6.48 0.64 -6.93
C TYR A 42 -7.65 1.55 -7.30
N ALA A 43 -8.89 1.07 -7.12
CA ALA A 43 -10.10 1.86 -7.31
C ALA A 43 -10.15 3.11 -6.41
N SER A 44 -9.79 2.97 -5.13
CA SER A 44 -9.74 4.07 -4.17
C SER A 44 -8.75 5.15 -4.58
N GLU A 45 -7.53 4.78 -5.01
CA GLU A 45 -6.54 5.76 -5.49
C GLU A 45 -6.96 6.43 -6.80
N LEU A 46 -7.58 5.71 -7.76
CA LEU A 46 -8.16 6.33 -8.96
C LEU A 46 -9.27 7.33 -8.62
N LYS A 47 -10.16 7.02 -7.67
CA LYS A 47 -11.21 7.94 -7.22
C LYS A 47 -10.66 9.15 -6.47
N LYS A 48 -9.63 8.97 -5.64
CA LYS A 48 -8.88 10.07 -5.01
C LYS A 48 -8.24 10.97 -6.07
N LEU A 49 -7.59 10.39 -7.08
CA LEU A 49 -7.00 11.10 -8.21
C LEU A 49 -8.05 11.96 -8.94
N VAL A 50 -9.17 11.37 -9.37
CA VAL A 50 -10.25 12.12 -10.03
C VAL A 50 -10.75 13.26 -9.15
N LYS A 51 -11.03 12.99 -7.88
CA LYS A 51 -11.52 13.98 -6.90
C LYS A 51 -10.54 15.14 -6.69
N SER A 52 -9.24 14.91 -6.85
CA SER A 52 -8.20 15.95 -6.75
C SER A 52 -8.11 16.86 -7.99
N TYR A 53 -8.57 16.41 -9.15
CA TYR A 53 -8.56 17.17 -10.42
C TYR A 53 -9.94 17.67 -10.88
N GLN A 54 -11.03 17.32 -10.19
CA GLN A 54 -12.35 17.91 -10.43
C GLN A 54 -12.33 19.44 -10.23
N PRO A 55 -13.06 20.21 -11.05
CA PRO A 55 -13.03 21.67 -11.00
C PRO A 55 -13.68 22.19 -9.71
N LYS A 56 -13.07 23.20 -9.09
CA LYS A 56 -13.75 23.99 -8.06
C LYS A 56 -14.75 24.91 -8.75
N LYS A 57 -15.90 25.20 -8.14
CA LYS A 57 -16.98 26.02 -8.75
C LYS A 57 -16.52 27.30 -9.46
N LYS A 58 -15.51 28.01 -8.91
CA LYS A 58 -14.95 29.21 -9.56
C LYS A 58 -14.17 28.89 -10.84
N GLU A 59 -13.42 27.79 -10.86
CA GLU A 59 -12.71 27.29 -12.03
C GLU A 59 -13.72 26.75 -13.06
N GLU A 60 -14.79 26.10 -12.60
CA GLU A 60 -15.93 25.67 -13.43
C GLU A 60 -16.58 26.88 -14.14
N GLU A 61 -17.02 27.89 -13.39
CA GLU A 61 -17.58 29.15 -13.93
C GLU A 61 -16.62 29.89 -14.89
N GLU A 62 -15.31 29.77 -14.70
CA GLU A 62 -14.29 30.48 -15.49
C GLU A 62 -13.92 29.74 -16.80
N TYR A 63 -13.94 28.40 -16.81
CA TYR A 63 -13.46 27.56 -17.90
C TYR A 63 -14.51 26.67 -18.59
N GLN A 64 -15.71 26.45 -18.05
CA GLN A 64 -16.74 25.58 -18.64
C GLN A 64 -17.19 25.99 -20.06
N GLN A 65 -16.99 27.26 -20.38
CA GLN A 65 -17.19 27.83 -21.72
C GLN A 65 -16.14 27.43 -22.76
N TYR A 66 -15.12 26.65 -22.40
CA TYR A 66 -14.09 26.16 -23.32
C TYR A 66 -14.16 24.63 -23.45
N SER A 67 -14.09 24.15 -24.70
CA SER A 67 -14.21 22.74 -25.08
C SER A 67 -13.14 21.88 -24.39
N TRP A 68 -11.86 22.29 -24.43
CA TRP A 68 -10.76 21.53 -23.81
C TRP A 68 -10.97 21.30 -22.30
N ALA A 69 -11.52 22.28 -21.59
CA ALA A 69 -11.76 22.19 -20.15
C ALA A 69 -12.98 21.31 -19.84
N ALA A 70 -14.09 21.53 -20.54
CA ALA A 70 -15.29 20.72 -20.39
C ALA A 70 -15.03 19.24 -20.72
N ARG A 71 -14.29 18.95 -21.80
CA ARG A 71 -13.91 17.61 -22.22
C ARG A 71 -12.95 16.92 -21.25
N PHE A 72 -12.01 17.64 -20.65
CA PHE A 72 -11.17 17.08 -19.58
C PHE A 72 -12.03 16.62 -18.38
N TRP A 73 -13.07 17.36 -18.01
CA TRP A 73 -13.99 16.90 -16.94
C TRP A 73 -14.91 15.76 -17.37
N ASP A 74 -15.17 15.59 -18.67
CA ASP A 74 -15.83 14.39 -19.20
C ASP A 74 -14.89 13.16 -19.05
N VAL A 75 -13.60 13.28 -19.44
CA VAL A 75 -12.57 12.25 -19.21
C VAL A 75 -12.43 11.86 -17.73
N LEU A 76 -12.53 12.82 -16.80
CA LEU A 76 -12.50 12.55 -15.36
C LEU A 76 -13.70 11.71 -14.87
N LYS A 77 -14.86 11.75 -15.53
CA LYS A 77 -16.02 10.91 -15.18
C LYS A 77 -15.79 9.47 -15.64
N GLU A 78 -15.34 9.29 -16.88
CA GLU A 78 -15.03 7.97 -17.43
C GLU A 78 -13.97 7.24 -16.59
N LEU A 79 -12.95 7.96 -16.09
CA LEU A 79 -11.94 7.40 -15.18
C LEU A 79 -12.50 7.03 -13.80
N HIS A 80 -13.48 7.77 -13.28
CA HIS A 80 -14.17 7.45 -12.03
C HIS A 80 -15.06 6.20 -12.17
N ASP A 81 -15.75 6.08 -13.29
CA ASP A 81 -16.69 4.97 -13.53
C ASP A 81 -15.95 3.68 -13.93
N LEU A 82 -14.77 3.81 -14.57
CA LEU A 82 -13.77 2.75 -14.71
C LEU A 82 -13.27 2.29 -13.34
N ALA A 83 -12.92 3.20 -12.42
CA ALA A 83 -12.53 2.84 -11.05
C ALA A 83 -13.65 2.11 -10.30
N GLY A 84 -14.93 2.44 -10.57
CA GLY A 84 -16.08 1.68 -10.09
C GLY A 84 -16.13 0.22 -10.59
N GLN A 85 -15.61 -0.07 -11.79
CA GLN A 85 -15.55 -1.46 -12.29
C GLN A 85 -14.56 -2.33 -11.51
N HIS A 86 -13.48 -1.73 -10.99
CA HIS A 86 -12.50 -2.43 -10.15
C HIS A 86 -13.09 -2.79 -8.76
N GLU A 87 -13.93 -1.93 -8.19
CA GLU A 87 -14.75 -2.30 -7.02
C GLU A 87 -15.71 -3.46 -7.35
N VAL A 88 -16.39 -3.42 -8.51
CA VAL A 88 -17.31 -4.48 -8.95
C VAL A 88 -16.62 -5.84 -9.12
N ILE A 89 -15.35 -5.89 -9.56
CA ILE A 89 -14.55 -7.13 -9.57
C ILE A 89 -14.36 -7.66 -8.14
N ALA A 90 -13.95 -6.80 -7.21
CA ALA A 90 -13.71 -7.18 -5.81
C ALA A 90 -15.00 -7.62 -5.09
N GLU A 91 -16.07 -6.83 -5.21
CA GLU A 91 -17.38 -7.12 -4.61
C GLU A 91 -17.98 -8.44 -5.10
N ASN A 92 -17.85 -8.78 -6.39
CA ASN A 92 -18.32 -10.07 -6.90
C ASN A 92 -17.42 -11.24 -6.50
N THR A 93 -16.11 -11.04 -6.44
CA THR A 93 -15.15 -12.07 -6.02
C THR A 93 -15.32 -12.43 -4.54
N GLN A 94 -15.47 -11.42 -3.68
CA GLN A 94 -15.83 -11.61 -2.26
C GLN A 94 -17.27 -12.12 -2.10
N GLY A 95 -18.21 -11.50 -2.80
CA GLY A 95 -19.65 -11.68 -2.63
C GLY A 95 -20.17 -13.03 -3.13
N GLN A 96 -19.48 -13.65 -4.09
CA GLN A 96 -19.79 -14.97 -4.65
C GLN A 96 -18.68 -15.98 -4.33
N VAL A 97 -17.51 -15.84 -4.97
CA VAL A 97 -16.48 -16.90 -5.02
C VAL A 97 -15.92 -17.23 -3.63
N MET A 98 -15.57 -16.22 -2.83
CA MET A 98 -15.04 -16.46 -1.48
C MET A 98 -16.05 -17.15 -0.56
N LYS A 99 -17.35 -16.83 -0.67
CA LYS A 99 -18.41 -17.51 0.09
C LYS A 99 -18.57 -18.97 -0.33
N ASP A 100 -18.50 -19.24 -1.64
CA ASP A 100 -18.56 -20.61 -2.14
C ASP A 100 -17.35 -21.45 -1.68
N VAL A 101 -16.16 -20.85 -1.58
CA VAL A 101 -14.96 -21.50 -1.01
C VAL A 101 -15.12 -21.73 0.50
N GLN A 102 -15.61 -20.76 1.26
CA GLN A 102 -15.88 -20.90 2.71
C GLN A 102 -16.95 -21.99 2.99
N SER A 103 -17.98 -22.07 2.14
CA SER A 103 -18.99 -23.12 2.17
C SER A 103 -18.37 -24.50 1.90
N LEU A 104 -17.55 -24.63 0.84
CA LEU A 104 -16.79 -25.85 0.55
C LEU A 104 -15.88 -26.29 1.71
N ILE A 105 -15.14 -25.37 2.33
CA ILE A 105 -14.29 -25.67 3.50
C ILE A 105 -15.13 -26.23 4.65
N SER A 106 -16.30 -25.65 4.89
CA SER A 106 -17.22 -26.05 5.96
C SER A 106 -17.82 -27.44 5.71
N GLU A 107 -18.35 -27.68 4.49
CA GLU A 107 -18.82 -28.99 4.03
C GLU A 107 -17.73 -30.06 4.20
N MET A 108 -16.50 -29.79 3.74
CA MET A 108 -15.38 -30.73 3.84
C MET A 108 -14.96 -31.02 5.27
N LYS A 109 -14.83 -30.00 6.13
CA LYS A 109 -14.48 -30.19 7.55
C LYS A 109 -15.52 -31.05 8.28
N GLN A 110 -16.80 -30.93 7.92
CA GLN A 110 -17.86 -31.78 8.46
C GLN A 110 -17.79 -33.22 7.92
N GLN A 111 -17.73 -33.38 6.60
CA GLN A 111 -17.74 -34.70 5.95
C GLN A 111 -16.48 -35.51 6.27
N ARG A 112 -15.29 -34.90 6.22
CA ARG A 112 -14.02 -35.55 6.61
C ARG A 112 -14.01 -36.00 8.07
N ARG A 113 -14.58 -35.22 8.99
CA ARG A 113 -14.69 -35.60 10.41
C ARG A 113 -15.51 -36.89 10.57
N LYS A 114 -16.64 -36.98 9.86
CA LYS A 114 -17.51 -38.16 9.86
C LYS A 114 -16.81 -39.38 9.27
N ASP A 115 -16.21 -39.25 8.08
CA ASP A 115 -15.61 -40.40 7.38
C ASP A 115 -14.40 -40.97 8.16
N LEU A 116 -13.63 -40.12 8.83
CA LEU A 116 -12.57 -40.56 9.75
C LEU A 116 -13.15 -41.27 11.00
N GLN A 117 -14.25 -40.78 11.57
CA GLN A 117 -14.92 -41.44 12.71
C GLN A 117 -15.48 -42.83 12.33
N ASP A 118 -16.13 -42.97 11.18
CA ASP A 118 -16.61 -44.28 10.71
C ASP A 118 -15.45 -45.21 10.32
N GLY A 119 -14.35 -44.69 9.75
CA GLY A 119 -13.13 -45.45 9.46
C GLY A 119 -12.43 -45.99 10.72
N ALA A 120 -12.18 -45.14 11.72
CA ALA A 120 -11.55 -45.54 12.99
C ALA A 120 -12.39 -46.63 13.71
N LYS A 121 -13.71 -46.44 13.74
CA LYS A 121 -14.69 -47.40 14.27
C LYS A 121 -14.68 -48.76 13.55
N VAL A 122 -14.38 -48.79 12.25
CA VAL A 122 -14.22 -50.02 11.45
C VAL A 122 -12.87 -50.70 11.71
N GLN A 123 -11.81 -49.92 11.99
CA GLN A 123 -10.51 -50.46 12.42
C GLN A 123 -10.57 -51.05 13.83
N ASP A 124 -11.17 -50.35 14.80
CA ASP A 124 -11.28 -50.84 16.18
C ASP A 124 -12.14 -52.11 16.29
N GLN A 125 -13.19 -52.27 15.48
CA GLN A 125 -13.96 -53.53 15.40
C GLN A 125 -13.09 -54.73 14.99
N LEU A 126 -12.21 -54.56 13.99
CA LEU A 126 -11.29 -55.63 13.58
C LEU A 126 -10.23 -55.89 14.66
N LYS A 127 -9.65 -54.83 15.25
CA LYS A 127 -8.66 -54.88 16.34
C LYS A 127 -9.20 -55.59 17.57
N GLU A 128 -10.44 -55.33 17.98
CA GLU A 128 -11.14 -56.08 19.03
C GLU A 128 -11.31 -57.57 18.66
N SER A 129 -11.69 -57.87 17.42
CA SER A 129 -11.89 -59.26 16.98
C SER A 129 -10.58 -60.04 16.96
N LEU A 130 -9.48 -59.41 16.53
CA LEU A 130 -8.13 -59.97 16.59
C LEU A 130 -7.65 -60.19 18.04
N ALA A 131 -7.95 -59.27 18.96
CA ALA A 131 -7.64 -59.43 20.39
C ALA A 131 -8.41 -60.59 21.03
N LYS A 132 -9.69 -60.79 20.68
CA LYS A 132 -10.50 -61.93 21.11
C LYS A 132 -9.96 -63.26 20.54
N LEU A 133 -9.49 -63.25 19.29
CA LEU A 133 -8.83 -64.40 18.65
C LEU A 133 -7.50 -64.78 19.32
N ASP A 134 -6.64 -63.80 19.60
CA ASP A 134 -5.37 -64.05 20.29
C ASP A 134 -5.58 -64.55 21.74
N LYS A 135 -6.57 -64.00 22.45
CA LYS A 135 -6.95 -64.46 23.80
C LYS A 135 -7.42 -65.92 23.81
N SER A 136 -8.34 -66.29 22.92
CA SER A 136 -8.85 -67.67 22.82
C SER A 136 -7.76 -68.64 22.36
N ARG A 137 -6.90 -68.25 21.40
CA ARG A 137 -5.69 -69.00 21.02
C ARG A 137 -4.77 -69.28 22.21
N LYS A 138 -4.46 -68.25 23.01
CA LYS A 138 -3.60 -68.36 24.20
C LYS A 138 -4.25 -69.18 25.33
N ASN A 139 -5.57 -69.20 25.42
CA ASN A 139 -6.29 -70.10 26.32
C ASN A 139 -6.16 -71.56 25.87
N TYR A 140 -6.42 -71.85 24.59
CA TYR A 140 -6.26 -73.19 24.02
C TYR A 140 -4.82 -73.72 24.17
N GLU A 141 -3.80 -72.91 23.88
CA GLU A 141 -2.39 -73.31 24.02
C GLU A 141 -2.03 -73.69 25.47
N LYS A 142 -2.57 -72.96 26.46
CA LYS A 142 -2.41 -73.30 27.89
C LYS A 142 -3.15 -74.57 28.25
N ALA A 143 -4.40 -74.72 27.82
CA ALA A 143 -5.21 -75.90 28.10
C ALA A 143 -4.59 -77.17 27.51
N PHE A 144 -4.08 -77.09 26.28
CA PHE A 144 -3.34 -78.16 25.60
C PHE A 144 -2.11 -78.60 26.39
N LYS A 145 -1.24 -77.67 26.79
CA LYS A 145 -0.04 -77.97 27.62
C LYS A 145 -0.40 -78.59 28.98
N MET A 146 -1.53 -78.20 29.58
CA MET A 146 -2.03 -78.85 30.81
C MET A 146 -2.60 -80.25 30.56
N ALA A 147 -3.21 -80.50 29.40
CA ALA A 147 -3.78 -81.78 29.01
C ALA A 147 -2.71 -82.81 28.61
N GLU A 148 -1.67 -82.38 27.87
CA GLU A 148 -0.47 -83.18 27.61
C GLU A 148 0.18 -83.61 28.94
N LYS A 149 0.46 -82.65 29.84
CA LYS A 149 1.04 -82.96 31.15
C LYS A 149 0.17 -83.93 31.95
N ALA A 150 -1.14 -83.70 32.04
CA ALA A 150 -2.03 -84.59 32.78
C ALA A 150 -2.10 -86.00 32.17
N THR A 151 -1.96 -86.11 30.84
CA THR A 151 -1.88 -87.39 30.12
C THR A 151 -0.57 -88.12 30.44
N ASP A 152 0.56 -87.42 30.47
CA ASP A 152 1.86 -88.00 30.84
C ASP A 152 1.98 -88.35 32.33
N ASP A 153 1.37 -87.55 33.21
CA ASP A 153 1.32 -87.86 34.64
C ASP A 153 0.41 -89.07 34.92
N TYR A 154 -0.71 -89.25 34.19
CA TYR A 154 -1.48 -90.49 34.21
C TYR A 154 -0.68 -91.68 33.65
N ARG A 155 -0.01 -91.55 32.50
CA ARG A 155 0.84 -92.62 31.91
C ARG A 155 1.91 -93.13 32.88
N LYS A 156 2.52 -92.24 33.67
CA LYS A 156 3.50 -92.62 34.71
C LYS A 156 2.85 -93.36 35.86
N ALA A 157 1.69 -92.89 36.33
CA ALA A 157 0.96 -93.50 37.44
C ALA A 157 0.40 -94.89 37.10
N ASP A 158 -0.13 -95.08 35.89
CA ASP A 158 -0.66 -96.35 35.38
C ASP A 158 0.45 -97.42 35.22
N ALA A 159 1.71 -96.99 35.05
CA ALA A 159 2.88 -97.85 34.91
C ALA A 159 3.63 -98.14 36.23
N ASP A 160 3.31 -97.46 37.34
CA ASP A 160 3.99 -97.65 38.62
C ASP A 160 3.29 -98.69 39.51
N ILE A 161 3.94 -99.84 39.68
CA ILE A 161 3.48 -100.97 40.48
C ILE A 161 3.31 -100.61 41.97
N ASN A 162 3.94 -99.53 42.44
CA ASN A 162 3.89 -99.10 43.84
C ASN A 162 2.71 -98.18 44.18
N LEU A 163 2.03 -97.60 43.17
CA LEU A 163 0.90 -96.69 43.38
C LEU A 163 -0.40 -97.46 43.65
N SER A 164 -1.25 -96.95 44.55
CA SER A 164 -2.53 -97.60 44.82
C SER A 164 -3.53 -97.37 43.67
N ARG A 165 -4.43 -98.33 43.46
CA ARG A 165 -5.48 -98.24 42.44
C ARG A 165 -6.34 -96.97 42.58
N ALA A 166 -6.50 -96.43 43.78
CA ALA A 166 -7.22 -95.18 44.03
C ALA A 166 -6.45 -93.93 43.55
N GLU A 167 -5.12 -93.95 43.61
CA GLU A 167 -4.27 -92.85 43.14
C GLU A 167 -4.12 -92.86 41.63
N VAL A 168 -3.99 -94.05 41.02
CA VAL A 168 -4.05 -94.21 39.56
C VAL A 168 -5.38 -93.70 39.02
N GLU A 169 -6.52 -94.12 39.62
CA GLU A 169 -7.84 -93.65 39.21
C GLU A 169 -8.03 -92.13 39.43
N LYS A 170 -7.43 -91.55 40.48
CA LYS A 170 -7.41 -90.09 40.68
C LYS A 170 -6.67 -89.37 39.54
N THR A 171 -5.51 -89.87 39.09
CA THR A 171 -4.79 -89.27 37.94
C THR A 171 -5.54 -89.46 36.62
N ARG A 172 -6.21 -90.61 36.42
CA ARG A 172 -7.10 -90.87 35.28
C ARG A 172 -8.22 -89.83 35.18
N ASN A 173 -8.92 -89.57 36.28
CA ASN A 173 -10.00 -88.57 36.32
C ASN A 173 -9.46 -87.14 36.07
N GLN A 174 -8.29 -86.80 36.62
CA GLN A 174 -7.63 -85.52 36.37
C GLN A 174 -7.25 -85.33 34.88
N MET A 175 -6.78 -86.40 34.22
CA MET A 175 -6.50 -86.43 32.78
C MET A 175 -7.78 -86.22 31.96
N MET A 176 -8.88 -86.89 32.29
CA MET A 176 -10.16 -86.73 31.59
C MET A 176 -10.69 -85.29 31.69
N ILE A 177 -10.67 -84.69 32.89
CA ILE A 177 -11.06 -83.30 33.11
C ILE A 177 -10.21 -82.34 32.28
N LYS A 178 -8.88 -82.58 32.19
CA LYS A 178 -7.98 -81.69 31.45
C LYS A 178 -8.09 -81.84 29.94
N ASN A 179 -8.39 -83.03 29.43
CA ASN A 179 -8.70 -83.22 28.01
C ASN A 179 -10.04 -82.53 27.65
N SER A 180 -11.10 -82.65 28.47
CA SER A 180 -12.36 -81.92 28.25
C SER A 180 -12.13 -80.40 28.16
N GLN A 181 -11.42 -79.82 29.13
CA GLN A 181 -11.10 -78.38 29.14
C GLN A 181 -10.24 -77.94 27.94
N CYS A 182 -9.43 -78.84 27.38
CA CYS A 182 -8.67 -78.61 26.17
C CYS A 182 -9.56 -78.58 24.91
N ASP A 183 -10.46 -79.57 24.75
CA ASP A 183 -11.40 -79.59 23.62
C ASP A 183 -12.45 -78.46 23.70
N GLU A 184 -12.89 -78.07 24.90
CA GLU A 184 -13.71 -76.87 25.14
C GLU A 184 -12.99 -75.60 24.64
N SER A 185 -11.74 -75.38 25.07
CA SER A 185 -10.93 -74.23 24.66
C SER A 185 -10.61 -74.22 23.16
N LYS A 186 -10.43 -75.40 22.56
CA LYS A 186 -10.21 -75.61 21.13
C LYS A 186 -11.43 -75.22 20.29
N ASN A 187 -12.62 -75.58 20.77
CA ASN A 187 -13.88 -75.22 20.12
C ASN A 187 -14.17 -73.71 20.24
N GLU A 188 -13.87 -73.09 21.38
CA GLU A 188 -13.91 -71.62 21.55
C GLU A 188 -12.97 -70.92 20.55
N TYR A 189 -11.71 -71.35 20.46
CA TYR A 189 -10.74 -70.81 19.52
C TYR A 189 -11.17 -71.01 18.05
N ALA A 190 -11.70 -72.17 17.68
CA ALA A 190 -12.18 -72.44 16.33
C ALA A 190 -13.38 -71.54 15.94
N ALA A 191 -14.33 -71.33 16.85
CA ALA A 191 -15.46 -70.43 16.64
C ALA A 191 -15.01 -68.97 16.51
N GLN A 192 -14.10 -68.52 17.39
CA GLN A 192 -13.56 -67.17 17.33
C GLN A 192 -12.73 -66.94 16.04
N LEU A 193 -11.99 -67.95 15.57
CA LEU A 193 -11.27 -67.90 14.29
C LEU A 193 -12.23 -67.75 13.10
N GLN A 194 -13.33 -68.50 13.07
CA GLN A 194 -14.34 -68.36 12.02
C GLN A 194 -14.96 -66.94 12.02
N GLN A 195 -15.31 -66.41 13.19
CA GLN A 195 -15.87 -65.06 13.32
C GLN A 195 -14.86 -63.98 12.92
N THR A 196 -13.62 -64.04 13.39
CA THR A 196 -12.60 -63.03 13.10
C THR A 196 -12.19 -63.06 11.63
N ASN A 197 -12.13 -64.23 11.00
CA ASN A 197 -11.90 -64.35 9.55
C ASN A 197 -13.08 -63.79 8.73
N GLN A 198 -14.30 -63.78 9.26
CA GLN A 198 -15.45 -63.13 8.63
C GLN A 198 -15.31 -61.60 8.74
N HIS A 199 -15.14 -61.07 9.95
CA HIS A 199 -14.93 -59.63 10.17
C HIS A 199 -13.74 -59.07 9.38
N GLN A 200 -12.63 -59.82 9.26
CA GLN A 200 -11.47 -59.41 8.47
C GLN A 200 -11.79 -59.31 6.97
N ARG A 201 -12.59 -60.25 6.44
CA ARG A 201 -13.07 -60.17 5.04
C ARG A 201 -13.97 -58.96 4.86
N ASP A 202 -15.00 -58.80 5.70
CA ASP A 202 -15.96 -57.70 5.59
C ASP A 202 -15.27 -56.32 5.74
N HIS A 203 -14.28 -56.22 6.63
CA HIS A 203 -13.44 -55.03 6.81
C HIS A 203 -12.71 -54.62 5.51
N TYR A 204 -11.97 -55.55 4.89
CA TYR A 204 -11.15 -55.25 3.69
C TYR A 204 -11.92 -55.29 2.36
N THR A 205 -13.03 -56.02 2.24
CA THR A 205 -13.78 -56.14 0.97
C THR A 205 -15.03 -55.28 0.90
N GLN A 206 -15.46 -54.66 2.00
CA GLN A 206 -16.68 -53.83 2.02
C GLN A 206 -16.56 -52.56 2.88
N GLN A 207 -16.16 -52.68 4.16
CA GLN A 207 -16.28 -51.57 5.11
C GLN A 207 -15.25 -50.47 4.87
N MET A 208 -13.94 -50.77 4.91
CA MET A 208 -12.90 -49.79 4.60
C MET A 208 -12.98 -49.27 3.15
N PRO A 209 -13.23 -50.12 2.13
CA PRO A 209 -13.47 -49.64 0.76
C PRO A 209 -14.59 -48.61 0.66
N SER A 210 -15.69 -48.77 1.41
CA SER A 210 -16.80 -47.81 1.42
C SER A 210 -16.40 -46.47 2.04
N VAL A 211 -15.58 -46.45 3.10
CA VAL A 211 -15.08 -45.22 3.73
C VAL A 211 -14.15 -44.49 2.77
N PHE A 212 -13.17 -45.18 2.18
CA PHE A 212 -12.25 -44.56 1.24
C PHE A 212 -12.93 -44.09 -0.06
N GLN A 213 -13.99 -44.76 -0.52
CA GLN A 213 -14.78 -44.29 -1.66
C GLN A 213 -15.58 -43.01 -1.35
N GLN A 214 -16.01 -42.80 -0.09
CA GLN A 214 -16.62 -41.55 0.37
C GLN A 214 -15.57 -40.42 0.45
N MET A 215 -14.40 -40.69 1.01
CA MET A 215 -13.29 -39.72 1.05
C MET A 215 -12.78 -39.34 -0.35
N GLN A 216 -12.71 -40.29 -1.28
CA GLN A 216 -12.38 -40.03 -2.69
C GLN A 216 -13.43 -39.13 -3.35
N SER A 217 -14.73 -39.43 -3.17
CA SER A 217 -15.83 -38.62 -3.74
C SER A 217 -15.85 -37.19 -3.19
N MET A 218 -15.52 -37.00 -1.91
CA MET A 218 -15.36 -35.69 -1.29
C MET A 218 -14.19 -34.89 -1.91
N GLU A 219 -13.04 -35.52 -2.13
CA GLU A 219 -11.87 -34.85 -2.72
C GLU A 219 -12.09 -34.55 -4.22
N GLU A 220 -12.69 -35.47 -4.98
CA GLU A 220 -13.09 -35.22 -6.37
C GLU A 220 -14.12 -34.09 -6.49
N ASN A 221 -15.06 -33.97 -5.54
CA ASN A 221 -16.00 -32.85 -5.46
C ASN A 221 -15.26 -31.52 -5.16
N ARG A 222 -14.31 -31.50 -4.20
CA ARG A 222 -13.47 -30.32 -3.91
C ARG A 222 -12.74 -29.83 -5.17
N ILE A 223 -12.06 -30.74 -5.86
CA ILE A 223 -11.29 -30.43 -7.08
C ILE A 223 -12.22 -29.84 -8.17
N ASN A 224 -13.42 -30.39 -8.34
CA ASN A 224 -14.38 -29.87 -9.34
C ASN A 224 -15.04 -28.55 -8.93
N LYS A 225 -15.30 -28.31 -7.63
CA LYS A 225 -15.75 -27.01 -7.11
C LYS A 225 -14.67 -25.93 -7.35
N ILE A 226 -13.42 -26.18 -6.96
CA ILE A 226 -12.28 -25.26 -7.20
C ILE A 226 -12.09 -24.96 -8.70
N LYS A 227 -12.14 -25.97 -9.56
CA LYS A 227 -12.12 -25.82 -11.03
C LYS A 227 -13.25 -24.95 -11.58
N SER A 228 -14.38 -24.86 -10.88
CA SER A 228 -15.52 -24.02 -11.25
C SER A 228 -15.36 -22.59 -10.73
N MET A 229 -14.89 -22.43 -9.49
CA MET A 229 -14.55 -21.14 -8.88
C MET A 229 -13.49 -20.37 -9.70
N VAL A 230 -12.45 -21.05 -10.17
CA VAL A 230 -11.41 -20.44 -11.04
C VAL A 230 -11.99 -19.90 -12.35
N LYS A 231 -13.02 -20.55 -12.92
CA LYS A 231 -13.75 -20.02 -14.08
C LYS A 231 -14.61 -18.82 -13.71
N GLN A 232 -15.33 -18.90 -12.60
CA GLN A 232 -16.20 -17.82 -12.12
C GLN A 232 -15.41 -16.51 -11.89
N ILE A 233 -14.17 -16.58 -11.39
CA ILE A 233 -13.26 -15.43 -11.31
C ILE A 233 -13.00 -14.85 -12.70
N ALA A 234 -12.59 -15.68 -13.67
CA ALA A 234 -12.33 -15.23 -15.03
C ALA A 234 -13.58 -14.67 -15.74
N ASP A 235 -14.77 -15.18 -15.41
CA ASP A 235 -16.04 -14.68 -15.95
C ASP A 235 -16.53 -13.40 -15.24
N ILE A 236 -16.18 -13.17 -13.97
CA ILE A 236 -16.32 -11.87 -13.28
C ILE A 236 -15.42 -10.82 -13.95
N GLU A 237 -14.13 -11.10 -14.13
CA GLU A 237 -13.18 -10.21 -14.82
C GLU A 237 -13.69 -9.85 -16.23
N ARG A 238 -14.21 -10.84 -16.99
CA ARG A 238 -14.83 -10.61 -18.30
C ARG A 238 -16.11 -9.76 -18.26
N SER A 239 -16.88 -9.82 -17.18
CA SER A 239 -18.18 -9.16 -17.11
C SER A 239 -18.10 -7.63 -17.11
N VAL A 240 -16.99 -7.06 -16.64
CA VAL A 240 -16.76 -5.60 -16.60
C VAL A 240 -16.10 -5.05 -17.86
N ILE A 241 -15.43 -5.87 -18.68
CA ILE A 241 -14.75 -5.45 -19.91
C ILE A 241 -15.64 -4.60 -20.84
N PRO A 242 -16.94 -4.92 -21.08
CA PRO A 242 -17.80 -4.08 -21.91
C PRO A 242 -17.99 -2.65 -21.36
N ILE A 243 -17.99 -2.48 -20.04
CA ILE A 243 -18.14 -1.17 -19.39
C ILE A 243 -16.79 -0.42 -19.39
N ILE A 244 -15.68 -1.11 -19.09
CA ILE A 244 -14.33 -0.54 -19.21
C ILE A 244 -14.08 -0.03 -20.64
N ASN A 245 -14.44 -0.84 -21.66
CA ASN A 245 -14.39 -0.41 -23.05
C ASN A 245 -15.28 0.80 -23.33
N THR A 246 -16.48 0.87 -22.74
CA THR A 246 -17.39 2.02 -22.88
C THR A 246 -16.78 3.31 -22.30
N CYS A 247 -16.09 3.22 -21.15
CA CYS A 247 -15.37 4.34 -20.56
C CYS A 247 -14.20 4.82 -21.44
N ILE A 248 -13.39 3.90 -21.97
CA ILE A 248 -12.30 4.21 -22.90
C ILE A 248 -12.84 4.90 -24.16
N ASP A 249 -13.91 4.35 -24.74
CA ASP A 249 -14.68 4.94 -25.84
C ASP A 249 -15.20 6.35 -25.51
N GLY A 250 -15.61 6.59 -24.26
CA GLY A 250 -16.03 7.90 -23.75
C GLY A 250 -14.88 8.90 -23.68
N MET A 251 -13.71 8.47 -23.23
CA MET A 251 -12.48 9.30 -23.21
C MET A 251 -12.06 9.70 -24.63
N VAL A 252 -12.18 8.80 -25.61
CA VAL A 252 -11.93 9.11 -27.04
C VAL A 252 -12.95 10.14 -27.57
N LYS A 253 -14.25 9.91 -27.35
CA LYS A 253 -15.31 10.85 -27.74
C LYS A 253 -15.16 12.22 -27.07
N ALA A 254 -14.63 12.26 -25.86
CA ALA A 254 -14.31 13.51 -25.18
C ALA A 254 -13.14 14.24 -25.88
N SER A 255 -12.09 13.52 -26.29
CA SER A 255 -10.98 14.10 -27.09
C SER A 255 -11.47 14.63 -28.45
N ASP A 256 -12.32 13.89 -29.16
CA ASP A 256 -12.90 14.31 -30.45
C ASP A 256 -13.81 15.54 -30.32
N GLY A 257 -14.35 15.80 -29.13
CA GLY A 257 -15.22 16.93 -28.81
C GLY A 257 -14.50 18.21 -28.37
N ILE A 258 -13.22 18.38 -28.74
CA ILE A 258 -12.41 19.59 -28.53
C ILE A 258 -12.28 20.36 -29.86
N SER A 259 -12.61 21.66 -29.88
CA SER A 259 -12.46 22.54 -31.06
C SER A 259 -11.73 23.83 -30.74
N ALA A 260 -10.62 24.06 -31.45
CA ALA A 260 -9.85 25.31 -31.37
C ALA A 260 -10.63 26.51 -31.92
N GLU A 261 -11.54 26.29 -32.87
CA GLU A 261 -12.40 27.31 -33.47
C GLU A 261 -13.48 27.79 -32.50
N GLU A 262 -14.16 26.86 -31.81
CA GLU A 262 -15.14 27.18 -30.77
C GLU A 262 -14.46 27.92 -29.60
N ASP A 263 -13.29 27.45 -29.16
CA ASP A 263 -12.54 28.08 -28.06
C ASP A 263 -12.00 29.47 -28.42
N SER A 264 -11.45 29.62 -29.63
CA SER A 264 -11.03 30.94 -30.14
C SER A 264 -12.20 31.91 -30.22
N LYS A 265 -13.39 31.43 -30.59
CA LYS A 265 -14.62 32.24 -30.58
C LYS A 265 -15.07 32.57 -29.16
N ALA A 266 -15.03 31.62 -28.23
CA ALA A 266 -15.38 31.86 -26.83
C ALA A 266 -14.45 32.88 -26.14
N VAL A 267 -13.17 32.93 -26.53
CA VAL A 267 -12.24 34.01 -26.15
C VAL A 267 -12.67 35.35 -26.75
N ILE A 268 -13.03 35.41 -28.05
CA ILE A 268 -13.54 36.65 -28.67
C ILE A 268 -14.80 37.13 -27.95
N ASP A 269 -15.81 36.27 -27.76
CA ASP A 269 -17.09 36.65 -27.15
C ASP A 269 -16.93 37.05 -25.66
N LYS A 270 -15.90 36.56 -24.95
CA LYS A 270 -15.56 36.95 -23.57
C LYS A 270 -14.78 38.26 -23.45
N TYR A 271 -13.87 38.57 -24.39
CA TYR A 271 -12.92 39.68 -24.26
C TYR A 271 -13.07 40.80 -25.31
N LYS A 272 -13.96 40.67 -26.29
CA LYS A 272 -14.23 41.72 -27.29
C LYS A 272 -14.84 42.96 -26.62
N SER A 273 -14.00 43.97 -26.44
CA SER A 273 -14.31 45.24 -25.76
C SER A 273 -15.40 46.10 -26.42
N GLY A 274 -15.81 45.78 -27.64
CA GLY A 274 -16.78 46.56 -28.42
C GLY A 274 -16.23 47.89 -28.97
N PHE A 275 -15.00 48.29 -28.63
CA PHE A 275 -14.38 49.47 -29.23
C PHE A 275 -14.14 49.25 -30.73
N PRO A 276 -14.49 50.22 -31.60
CA PRO A 276 -14.10 50.18 -33.00
C PRO A 276 -12.58 50.30 -33.13
N ILE A 277 -12.03 49.78 -34.23
CA ILE A 277 -10.65 50.08 -34.63
C ILE A 277 -10.54 51.61 -34.80
N PRO A 278 -9.50 52.28 -34.25
CA PRO A 278 -9.31 53.71 -34.46
C PRO A 278 -9.28 54.04 -35.96
N ALA A 279 -10.07 55.04 -36.36
CA ALA A 279 -10.04 55.55 -37.73
C ALA A 279 -8.73 56.29 -38.00
N ASP A 280 -8.39 56.44 -39.28
CA ASP A 280 -7.24 57.23 -39.72
C ASP A 280 -7.29 58.64 -39.12
N ILE A 281 -6.15 59.14 -38.64
CA ILE A 281 -6.06 60.46 -38.03
C ILE A 281 -6.26 61.51 -39.13
N PRO A 282 -7.29 62.36 -39.04
CA PRO A 282 -7.58 63.35 -40.07
C PRO A 282 -6.48 64.41 -40.14
N PHE A 283 -6.23 64.94 -41.34
CA PHE A 283 -5.31 66.05 -41.53
C PHE A 283 -5.88 67.33 -40.92
N GLU A 284 -5.13 67.92 -39.97
CA GLU A 284 -5.48 69.20 -39.35
C GLU A 284 -4.93 70.36 -40.18
N ASP A 285 -5.79 70.96 -41.02
CA ASP A 285 -5.41 72.09 -41.89
C ASP A 285 -5.30 73.40 -41.10
N LEU A 286 -4.09 73.68 -40.61
CA LEU A 286 -3.76 74.92 -39.90
C LEU A 286 -3.77 76.18 -40.80
N SER A 287 -4.00 76.08 -42.11
CA SER A 287 -4.00 77.25 -43.01
C SER A 287 -5.29 78.08 -42.91
N ASN A 288 -6.40 77.50 -42.44
CA ASN A 288 -7.71 78.14 -42.39
C ASN A 288 -8.15 78.56 -40.97
N SER A 289 -7.41 79.50 -40.37
CA SER A 289 -7.75 80.09 -39.06
C SER A 289 -8.93 81.08 -39.12
N SER A 290 -10.15 80.61 -39.42
CA SER A 290 -11.36 81.45 -39.46
C SER A 290 -12.62 80.81 -38.83
N VAL A 291 -12.79 81.08 -37.54
CA VAL A 291 -14.08 81.28 -36.83
C VAL A 291 -15.21 80.23 -37.00
N ILE A 292 -15.27 79.30 -36.05
CA ILE A 292 -16.45 78.96 -35.20
C ILE A 292 -17.85 78.96 -35.86
N ASP A 293 -18.52 77.79 -35.92
CA ASP A 293 -19.70 77.50 -35.06
C ASP A 293 -20.01 75.98 -34.97
N THR A 294 -20.90 75.61 -34.06
CA THR A 294 -21.29 74.26 -33.65
C THR A 294 -22.64 73.83 -34.21
N SER A 295 -22.73 72.68 -34.90
CA SER A 295 -24.03 72.00 -35.13
C SER A 295 -23.93 70.57 -35.71
N ASN A 296 -23.58 69.57 -34.89
CA ASN A 296 -24.25 68.26 -34.98
C ASN A 296 -24.14 67.38 -33.71
N ALA A 297 -24.29 68.01 -32.53
CA ALA A 297 -24.39 67.29 -31.26
C ALA A 297 -25.82 66.74 -31.04
N ASN A 298 -26.20 65.73 -31.81
CA ASN A 298 -27.41 64.93 -31.57
C ASN A 298 -27.14 63.46 -31.94
N GLY A 299 -27.32 62.45 -31.08
CA GLY A 299 -27.88 62.50 -29.73
C GLY A 299 -27.04 61.76 -28.69
N THR A 300 -26.62 62.46 -27.63
CA THR A 300 -26.44 61.87 -26.30
C THR A 300 -27.76 62.01 -25.51
N PRO A 301 -28.19 61.01 -24.72
CA PRO A 301 -29.44 61.07 -23.99
C PRO A 301 -29.43 62.18 -22.93
N LYS A 302 -30.58 62.85 -22.78
CA LYS A 302 -30.76 64.01 -21.88
C LYS A 302 -30.61 63.58 -20.41
N ASN A 303 -29.92 64.40 -19.62
CA ASN A 303 -30.03 64.37 -18.17
C ASN A 303 -30.15 65.80 -17.63
N SER A 304 -31.39 66.26 -17.46
CA SER A 304 -31.68 67.62 -16.97
C SER A 304 -31.72 67.63 -15.45
N LEU A 305 -30.85 68.43 -14.83
CA LEU A 305 -30.81 68.66 -13.38
C LEU A 305 -31.30 70.07 -13.06
N ASP A 306 -32.62 70.26 -13.08
CA ASP A 306 -33.27 71.48 -12.61
C ASP A 306 -33.37 71.45 -11.07
N ASN A 307 -33.10 72.58 -10.41
CA ASN A 307 -32.72 72.63 -9.00
C ASN A 307 -33.53 73.67 -8.22
N ARG A 308 -34.74 73.28 -7.75
CA ARG A 308 -35.63 74.14 -6.94
C ARG A 308 -35.88 73.57 -5.54
N LYS A 309 -35.72 74.44 -4.52
CA LYS A 309 -36.07 74.19 -3.11
C LYS A 309 -37.58 74.04 -2.93
N GLY A 310 -38.04 73.15 -2.03
CA GLY A 310 -39.47 73.03 -1.69
C GLY A 310 -39.85 71.99 -0.62
N THR A 311 -39.51 72.26 0.64
CA THR A 311 -40.19 71.81 1.89
C THR A 311 -40.98 70.47 1.97
N VAL A 312 -40.43 69.53 2.76
CA VAL A 312 -41.07 68.79 3.88
C VAL A 312 -42.38 68.00 3.66
N SER A 313 -42.30 66.67 3.81
CA SER A 313 -43.02 65.94 4.89
C SER A 313 -42.55 64.47 5.09
N ASP A 314 -42.83 63.95 6.28
CA ASP A 314 -42.68 62.56 6.77
C ASP A 314 -43.32 61.46 5.88
N LYS A 315 -43.06 60.13 6.01
CA LYS A 315 -42.54 59.32 7.14
C LYS A 315 -42.00 57.94 6.70
N LYS A 316 -40.99 57.40 7.42
CA LYS A 316 -40.51 55.98 7.45
C LYS A 316 -39.88 55.45 6.14
N LYS A 317 -38.84 54.60 6.13
CA LYS A 317 -38.00 54.00 7.21
C LYS A 317 -36.54 53.79 6.71
N ASN A 318 -35.61 53.48 7.62
CA ASN A 318 -34.14 53.39 7.42
C ASN A 318 -33.68 52.42 6.28
N ARG A 319 -32.60 52.68 5.50
CA ARG A 319 -31.14 52.85 5.80
C ARG A 319 -30.44 51.54 6.21
N LYS A 320 -29.19 51.22 5.85
CA LYS A 320 -28.03 51.98 5.27
C LYS A 320 -27.46 51.21 4.04
N ASP A 321 -27.14 51.82 2.89
CA ASP A 321 -25.94 52.63 2.53
C ASP A 321 -24.66 51.78 2.32
N LYS A 322 -23.87 51.81 1.21
CA LYS A 322 -23.40 52.80 0.19
C LYS A 322 -21.85 52.97 0.34
N LYS A 323 -21.02 53.34 -0.66
CA LYS A 323 -21.11 53.47 -2.13
C LYS A 323 -19.68 53.72 -2.69
N GLY A 324 -19.44 53.46 -3.98
CA GLY A 324 -18.35 54.05 -4.77
C GLY A 324 -17.16 53.11 -5.01
N GLY A 325 -16.56 53.02 -6.20
CA GLY A 325 -16.85 53.71 -7.48
C GLY A 325 -15.78 54.72 -7.88
N GLY A 326 -14.80 54.25 -8.66
CA GLY A 326 -13.76 55.03 -9.32
C GLY A 326 -13.31 54.29 -10.59
N GLY A 327 -13.04 55.01 -11.67
CA GLY A 327 -12.89 54.43 -13.01
C GLY A 327 -11.54 53.77 -13.28
N LEU A 328 -11.54 52.78 -14.18
CA LEU A 328 -10.35 52.20 -14.79
C LEU A 328 -9.80 53.13 -15.88
N PHE A 329 -8.50 53.43 -15.81
CA PHE A 329 -7.69 53.81 -16.96
C PHE A 329 -6.59 52.74 -17.13
N GLY A 330 -6.47 52.20 -18.34
CA GLY A 330 -5.26 51.53 -18.83
C GLY A 330 -4.91 50.14 -18.25
N ILE A 331 -5.20 49.08 -19.03
CA ILE A 331 -4.26 47.96 -19.19
C ILE A 331 -4.09 47.69 -20.68
N PHE A 332 -2.95 48.12 -21.23
CA PHE A 332 -2.32 47.52 -22.41
C PHE A 332 -0.81 47.78 -22.32
N THR A 333 -0.05 46.75 -21.99
CA THR A 333 1.32 46.51 -22.50
C THR A 333 1.50 45.00 -22.55
N SER A 334 1.96 44.49 -23.70
CA SER A 334 2.08 43.07 -23.99
C SER A 334 3.53 42.61 -23.95
N SER A 335 3.75 41.31 -23.74
CA SER A 335 5.04 40.66 -23.90
C SER A 335 5.15 39.96 -25.26
N LYS A 336 5.79 40.62 -26.25
CA LYS A 336 6.60 39.93 -27.26
C LYS A 336 7.64 40.86 -27.88
N SER A 337 8.78 40.30 -28.25
CA SER A 337 10.05 41.05 -28.35
C SER A 337 10.38 41.63 -29.73
N ALA A 338 11.34 42.56 -29.70
CA ALA A 338 12.28 42.93 -30.75
C ALA A 338 11.80 43.72 -31.99
N ARG A 339 12.23 45.00 -32.06
CA ARG A 339 13.31 45.42 -32.97
C ARG A 339 13.89 46.81 -32.69
N ILE A 340 15.09 46.82 -32.09
CA ILE A 340 16.23 47.75 -32.32
C ILE A 340 15.92 49.22 -32.64
N ARG A 341 15.89 50.05 -31.58
CA ARG A 341 16.89 51.12 -31.40
C ARG A 341 17.00 51.49 -29.91
N GLY A 342 18.15 52.02 -29.49
CA GLY A 342 18.50 52.14 -28.08
C GLY A 342 17.90 53.36 -27.39
N GLU A 343 17.26 53.12 -26.25
CA GLU A 343 16.91 54.11 -25.22
C GLU A 343 16.93 53.38 -23.87
N GLU A 344 17.66 53.91 -22.88
CA GLU A 344 17.82 53.26 -21.58
C GLU A 344 16.55 53.44 -20.74
N SER A 345 15.85 52.34 -20.45
CA SER A 345 14.64 52.35 -19.64
C SER A 345 14.97 52.70 -18.18
N LYS A 346 14.71 53.93 -17.76
CA LYS A 346 15.02 54.46 -16.43
C LYS A 346 14.50 53.56 -15.31
N GLU A 347 15.43 52.97 -14.57
CA GLU A 347 15.15 51.96 -13.55
C GLU A 347 14.48 52.53 -12.29
N ASP A 348 14.57 53.84 -12.05
CA ASP A 348 13.94 54.53 -10.93
C ASP A 348 12.45 54.83 -11.15
N PHE A 349 11.93 54.55 -12.35
CA PHE A 349 10.58 54.87 -12.80
C PHE A 349 10.21 56.37 -12.68
N SER A 350 11.18 57.28 -12.82
CA SER A 350 11.00 58.75 -12.63
C SER A 350 9.85 59.39 -13.40
N ASP A 351 9.46 58.76 -14.52
CA ASP A 351 8.53 59.32 -15.50
C ASP A 351 7.06 58.97 -15.18
N LEU A 352 6.81 58.21 -14.10
CA LEU A 352 5.47 57.86 -13.63
C LEU A 352 4.99 58.81 -12.51
N PRO A 353 3.68 59.12 -12.41
CA PRO A 353 3.11 59.85 -11.27
C PRO A 353 3.47 59.17 -9.92
N PRO A 354 3.72 59.92 -8.82
CA PRO A 354 4.35 59.34 -7.61
C PRO A 354 3.65 58.10 -7.01
N ASN A 355 2.32 58.03 -7.03
CA ASN A 355 1.60 56.83 -6.54
C ASN A 355 1.70 55.63 -7.50
N GLN A 356 1.91 55.86 -8.80
CA GLN A 356 2.17 54.81 -9.79
C GLN A 356 3.64 54.36 -9.72
N GLN A 357 4.58 55.30 -9.61
CA GLN A 357 6.01 55.03 -9.38
C GLN A 357 6.21 54.17 -8.11
N ARG A 358 5.60 54.55 -6.98
CA ARG A 358 5.61 53.77 -5.73
C ARG A 358 5.08 52.35 -5.93
N LYS A 359 4.00 52.19 -6.71
CA LYS A 359 3.39 50.87 -6.98
C LYS A 359 4.25 50.01 -7.92
N ALA A 360 4.92 50.61 -8.91
CA ALA A 360 5.86 49.93 -9.79
C ALA A 360 7.10 49.44 -9.03
N LEU A 361 7.70 50.29 -8.19
CA LEU A 361 8.85 49.93 -7.35
C LEU A 361 8.51 48.79 -6.38
N ASN A 362 7.38 48.86 -5.66
CA ASN A 362 6.98 47.77 -4.77
C ASN A 362 6.73 46.46 -5.53
N ARG A 363 6.08 46.52 -6.70
CA ARG A 363 5.92 45.33 -7.56
C ARG A 363 7.28 44.74 -7.95
N LYS A 364 8.26 45.57 -8.34
CA LYS A 364 9.61 45.08 -8.68
C LYS A 364 10.30 44.44 -7.48
N ILE A 365 10.24 45.08 -6.31
CA ILE A 365 10.78 44.53 -5.05
C ILE A 365 10.14 43.17 -4.72
N ASP A 366 8.82 43.01 -4.91
CA ASP A 366 8.13 41.74 -4.65
C ASP A 366 8.38 40.67 -5.73
N GLU A 367 8.70 41.06 -6.98
CA GLU A 367 9.23 40.15 -8.00
C GLU A 367 10.62 39.64 -7.59
N PHE A 368 11.55 40.50 -7.14
CA PHE A 368 12.87 40.07 -6.65
C PHE A 368 12.80 39.20 -5.40
N LYS A 369 11.93 39.52 -4.41
CA LYS A 369 11.76 38.67 -3.21
C LYS A 369 11.38 37.24 -3.55
N LYS A 370 10.48 37.05 -4.53
CA LYS A 370 10.05 35.72 -4.98
C LYS A 370 11.19 34.95 -5.64
N GLU A 371 11.98 35.61 -6.47
CA GLU A 371 13.11 34.98 -7.15
C GLU A 371 14.24 34.63 -6.15
N ILE A 372 14.56 35.53 -5.22
CA ILE A 372 15.50 35.25 -4.11
C ILE A 372 15.05 34.02 -3.31
N ALA A 373 13.76 33.92 -2.96
CA ALA A 373 13.22 32.77 -2.24
C ALA A 373 13.30 31.47 -3.06
N ARG A 374 13.03 31.53 -4.37
CA ARG A 374 13.13 30.38 -5.29
C ARG A 374 14.56 29.84 -5.37
N GLU A 375 15.53 30.72 -5.63
CA GLU A 375 16.95 30.37 -5.72
C GLU A 375 17.50 29.88 -4.36
N THR A 376 17.08 30.50 -3.24
CA THR A 376 17.48 30.05 -1.89
C THR A 376 17.03 28.61 -1.61
N ALA A 377 15.79 28.25 -1.97
CA ALA A 377 15.29 26.89 -1.83
C ALA A 377 16.03 25.89 -2.75
N GLU A 378 16.38 26.30 -3.97
CA GLU A 378 17.18 25.51 -4.92
C GLU A 378 18.60 25.24 -4.36
N ARG A 379 19.23 26.26 -3.76
CA ARG A 379 20.53 26.16 -3.09
C ARG A 379 20.48 25.28 -1.84
N GLU A 380 19.43 25.36 -1.01
CA GLU A 380 19.23 24.46 0.12
C GLU A 380 19.03 23.00 -0.31
N GLY A 381 18.33 22.77 -1.43
CA GLY A 381 18.21 21.45 -2.05
C GLY A 381 19.57 20.90 -2.51
N MET A 382 20.37 21.72 -3.19
CA MET A 382 21.72 21.33 -3.63
C MET A 382 22.69 21.07 -2.47
N LEU A 383 22.60 21.83 -1.38
CA LEU A 383 23.38 21.55 -0.15
C LEU A 383 23.04 20.19 0.45
N LYS A 384 21.74 19.86 0.58
CA LYS A 384 21.30 18.54 1.06
C LYS A 384 21.75 17.40 0.14
N MET A 385 21.72 17.59 -1.18
CA MET A 385 22.27 16.60 -2.13
C MET A 385 23.79 16.45 -2.00
N LYS A 386 24.52 17.54 -1.74
CA LYS A 386 25.97 17.49 -1.46
C LYS A 386 26.26 16.68 -0.21
N ASP A 387 25.51 16.90 0.88
CA ASP A 387 25.68 16.13 2.11
C ASP A 387 25.38 14.63 1.90
N VAL A 388 24.38 14.29 1.09
CA VAL A 388 24.11 12.89 0.68
C VAL A 388 25.28 12.29 -0.11
N TYR A 389 25.88 13.03 -1.04
CA TYR A 389 27.05 12.55 -1.81
C TYR A 389 28.31 12.44 -0.95
N VAL A 390 28.50 13.31 0.07
CA VAL A 390 29.61 13.21 1.02
C VAL A 390 29.48 11.95 1.87
N ASN A 391 28.27 11.64 2.34
CA ASN A 391 28.00 10.48 3.18
C ASN A 391 27.88 9.16 2.38
N ASN A 392 27.58 9.22 1.07
CA ASN A 392 27.55 8.05 0.19
C ASN A 392 28.17 8.37 -1.19
N PRO A 393 29.49 8.13 -1.36
CA PRO A 393 30.21 8.39 -2.62
C PRO A 393 29.74 7.59 -3.84
N ALA A 394 28.89 6.56 -3.67
CA ALA A 394 28.31 5.81 -4.79
C ALA A 394 27.17 6.56 -5.50
N LEU A 395 26.60 7.60 -4.86
CA LEU A 395 25.47 8.37 -5.41
C LEU A 395 25.90 9.59 -6.25
N GLY A 396 27.15 10.03 -6.14
CA GLY A 396 27.70 11.15 -6.91
C GLY A 396 28.96 11.77 -6.29
N ASP A 397 29.62 12.65 -7.04
CA ASP A 397 30.75 13.45 -6.55
C ASP A 397 30.26 14.76 -5.90
N PRO A 398 30.54 15.00 -4.59
CA PRO A 398 30.20 16.26 -3.93
C PRO A 398 30.76 17.50 -4.62
N ASN A 399 31.95 17.39 -5.24
CA ASN A 399 32.64 18.52 -5.86
C ASN A 399 31.92 19.01 -7.13
N ALA A 400 31.17 18.12 -7.80
CA ALA A 400 30.36 18.47 -8.97
C ALA A 400 29.16 19.39 -8.62
N LEU A 401 28.72 19.42 -7.36
CA LEU A 401 27.67 20.33 -6.88
C LEU A 401 28.24 21.66 -6.33
N GLU A 402 29.47 21.66 -5.81
CA GLU A 402 30.14 22.83 -5.22
C GLU A 402 30.03 24.09 -6.10
N LYS A 403 30.39 23.95 -7.39
CA LYS A 403 30.34 25.06 -8.36
C LYS A 403 28.93 25.62 -8.56
N LYS A 404 27.90 24.76 -8.57
CA LYS A 404 26.49 25.19 -8.75
C LYS A 404 25.94 25.86 -7.50
N ILE A 405 26.34 25.41 -6.31
CA ILE A 405 25.98 26.02 -5.02
C ILE A 405 26.56 27.44 -4.92
N GLU A 406 27.80 27.63 -5.38
CA GLU A 406 28.47 28.92 -5.45
C GLU A 406 27.89 29.85 -6.53
N GLU A 407 27.66 29.36 -7.75
CA GLU A 407 26.97 30.11 -8.81
C GLU A 407 25.58 30.58 -8.38
N ASN A 408 24.84 29.74 -7.63
CA ASN A 408 23.54 30.10 -7.09
C ASN A 408 23.66 31.13 -5.94
N ALA A 409 24.65 31.00 -5.06
CA ALA A 409 24.92 32.00 -4.01
C ALA A 409 25.20 33.40 -4.60
N GLN A 410 26.09 33.49 -5.59
CA GLN A 410 26.41 34.75 -6.28
C GLN A 410 25.20 35.36 -6.99
N LYS A 411 24.30 34.52 -7.51
CA LYS A 411 23.03 34.95 -8.11
C LYS A 411 22.04 35.48 -7.07
N ILE A 412 21.92 34.82 -5.91
CA ILE A 412 21.12 35.31 -4.77
C ILE A 412 21.64 36.69 -4.31
N ASP A 413 22.95 36.84 -4.13
CA ASP A 413 23.55 38.12 -3.71
C ASP A 413 23.35 39.23 -4.75
N SER A 414 23.45 38.90 -6.04
CA SER A 414 23.16 39.84 -7.14
C SER A 414 21.70 40.31 -7.11
N LEU A 415 20.74 39.38 -6.96
CA LEU A 415 19.31 39.70 -6.83
C LEU A 415 19.02 40.51 -5.56
N GLN A 416 19.72 40.24 -4.45
CA GLN A 416 19.61 41.05 -3.23
C GLN A 416 20.16 42.47 -3.41
N ALA A 417 21.30 42.63 -4.09
CA ALA A 417 21.88 43.94 -4.39
C ALA A 417 20.97 44.77 -5.30
N GLU A 418 20.37 44.14 -6.32
CA GLU A 418 19.40 44.78 -7.20
C GLU A 418 18.09 45.12 -6.45
N MET A 419 17.58 44.22 -5.62
CA MET A 419 16.44 44.52 -4.74
C MET A 419 16.72 45.72 -3.82
N ARG A 420 17.94 45.84 -3.25
CA ARG A 420 18.36 46.98 -2.42
C ARG A 420 18.41 48.29 -3.22
N LYS A 421 18.81 48.26 -4.50
CA LYS A 421 18.76 49.42 -5.42
C LYS A 421 17.31 49.92 -5.58
N TYR A 422 16.36 49.02 -5.84
CA TYR A 422 14.93 49.36 -5.93
C TYR A 422 14.31 49.82 -4.59
N GLN A 423 14.73 49.24 -3.46
CA GLN A 423 14.37 49.73 -2.13
C GLN A 423 14.93 51.13 -1.85
N GLY A 424 16.14 51.43 -2.32
CA GLY A 424 16.75 52.76 -2.26
C GLY A 424 15.97 53.81 -3.05
N TYR A 425 15.51 53.49 -4.26
CA TYR A 425 14.62 54.39 -5.03
C TYR A 425 13.31 54.65 -4.28
N LEU A 426 12.72 53.63 -3.66
CA LEU A 426 11.49 53.77 -2.86
C LEU A 426 11.71 54.69 -1.64
N ALA A 427 12.81 54.50 -0.89
CA ALA A 427 13.16 55.35 0.24
C ALA A 427 13.45 56.81 -0.18
N ASN A 428 14.10 57.02 -1.33
CA ASN A 428 14.37 58.35 -1.87
C ASN A 428 13.09 59.11 -2.31
N MET A 429 12.00 58.41 -2.62
CA MET A 429 10.69 59.04 -2.83
C MET A 429 10.07 59.53 -1.53
N ASP A 430 10.23 58.78 -0.43
CA ASP A 430 9.73 59.16 0.90
C ASP A 430 10.58 60.26 1.57
N ALA A 431 11.80 60.50 1.09
CA ALA A 431 12.76 61.45 1.67
C ALA A 431 12.65 62.91 1.16
N LYS A 432 11.65 63.29 0.34
CA LYS A 432 11.50 64.67 -0.17
C LYS A 432 10.69 65.57 0.79
N PRO A 433 11.30 66.61 1.41
CA PRO A 433 10.61 67.45 2.40
C PRO A 433 9.83 68.61 1.74
N SER A 434 8.73 69.02 2.37
CA SER A 434 8.12 70.36 2.18
C SER A 434 8.25 71.19 3.47
N PRO A 435 8.43 72.53 3.40
CA PRO A 435 9.04 73.26 4.52
C PRO A 435 8.05 74.03 5.40
N VAL A 436 8.32 74.03 6.72
CA VAL A 436 7.94 75.06 7.74
C VAL A 436 6.42 75.26 8.01
N GLY A 437 5.92 75.23 9.26
CA GLY A 437 6.52 74.88 10.56
C GLY A 437 6.02 75.73 11.74
N GLN A 438 5.97 75.13 12.94
CA GLN A 438 5.93 75.74 14.30
C GLN A 438 5.98 74.60 15.34
N ARG A 439 6.94 74.56 16.29
CA ARG A 439 6.85 74.99 17.72
C ARG A 439 5.67 74.35 18.49
N ARG A 440 5.79 73.72 19.69
CA ARG A 440 6.87 73.50 20.71
C ARG A 440 6.43 72.28 21.61
N ASN A 441 7.03 71.72 22.69
CA ASN A 441 8.13 71.98 23.64
C ASN A 441 8.53 70.68 24.41
N SER A 442 9.32 70.77 25.51
CA SER A 442 9.71 69.76 26.54
C SER A 442 10.64 68.62 26.07
N LEU A 443 11.89 68.49 26.55
CA LEU A 443 12.40 68.20 27.93
C LEU A 443 12.13 66.73 28.35
N SER A 444 13.09 65.92 28.81
CA SER A 444 14.53 66.07 29.18
C SER A 444 15.32 64.77 28.84
N ASP A 445 16.58 64.81 28.39
CA ASP A 445 17.85 64.60 29.17
C ASP A 445 17.91 63.21 29.89
N ASP A 446 18.94 62.35 29.74
CA ASP A 446 20.35 62.59 30.15
C ASP A 446 21.39 61.60 29.49
N SER A 447 22.69 61.98 29.55
CA SER A 447 23.99 61.25 29.53
C SER A 447 24.45 60.13 28.52
N ILE A 448 25.49 60.49 27.71
CA ILE A 448 26.88 59.93 27.67
C ILE A 448 27.21 58.52 27.05
N SER A 449 27.91 58.56 25.89
CA SER A 449 29.12 57.76 25.47
C SER A 449 29.07 56.20 25.34
N GLN A 450 29.87 55.47 24.52
CA GLN A 450 30.94 55.69 23.49
C GLN A 450 31.22 54.32 22.77
N SER A 451 32.17 54.04 21.83
CA SER A 451 33.23 54.74 21.04
C SER A 451 33.82 53.80 19.96
N SER A 452 34.42 54.33 18.87
CA SER A 452 35.74 53.99 18.22
C SER A 452 36.16 52.53 17.88
N THR A 453 36.91 52.19 16.81
CA THR A 453 37.50 52.89 15.63
C THR A 453 38.16 51.89 14.63
N ASN A 454 38.11 52.19 13.31
CA ASN A 454 39.13 51.95 12.23
C ASN A 454 39.63 50.49 11.95
N MET A 455 40.33 50.13 10.85
CA MET A 455 41.12 50.88 9.84
C MET A 455 41.15 50.19 8.44
N GLU A 456 41.81 50.79 7.44
CA GLU A 456 41.88 50.42 5.99
C GLU A 456 43.01 49.37 5.67
N MET A 457 43.44 48.97 4.44
CA MET A 457 43.31 49.49 3.05
C MET A 457 43.80 48.45 1.97
N SER A 458 43.48 48.69 0.67
CA SER A 458 44.31 48.36 -0.54
C SER A 458 44.53 46.90 -1.04
N GLN A 459 44.81 46.59 -2.34
CA GLN A 459 44.51 47.19 -3.66
C GLN A 459 44.94 46.24 -4.85
N THR A 460 44.40 46.41 -6.08
CA THR A 460 44.89 45.89 -7.42
C THR A 460 44.88 44.35 -7.67
N SER A 461 44.85 43.75 -8.89
CA SER A 461 44.76 44.20 -10.32
C SER A 461 44.29 43.07 -11.30
N LEU A 462 43.93 43.42 -12.55
CA LEU A 462 43.65 42.56 -13.75
C LEU A 462 44.94 42.36 -14.62
N PRO A 463 45.03 41.54 -15.73
CA PRO A 463 43.98 41.11 -16.70
C PRO A 463 44.11 39.68 -17.37
N GLY A 464 43.20 39.32 -18.30
CA GLY A 464 43.36 38.17 -19.24
C GLY A 464 42.11 37.84 -20.10
N GLN A 465 42.27 37.34 -21.35
CA GLN A 465 41.19 37.03 -22.34
C GLN A 465 41.73 36.17 -23.53
N PRO A 466 40.94 35.73 -24.55
CA PRO A 466 39.97 34.60 -24.69
C PRO A 466 40.56 33.50 -25.66
N PRO A 467 39.85 32.91 -26.68
CA PRO A 467 38.50 32.28 -26.83
C PRO A 467 38.57 30.70 -26.74
N VAL A 468 37.98 29.75 -27.52
CA VAL A 468 37.20 29.64 -28.81
C VAL A 468 36.38 28.32 -28.88
N ALA A 469 35.11 28.35 -29.38
CA ALA A 469 34.31 27.31 -30.11
C ALA A 469 34.12 25.84 -29.57
N ALA A 470 33.16 25.01 -30.05
CA ALA A 470 31.79 25.17 -30.59
C ALA A 470 31.12 23.77 -30.83
N ASN A 471 29.84 23.76 -31.26
CA ASN A 471 28.98 22.64 -31.72
C ASN A 471 28.45 21.71 -30.60
N GLU A 472 27.15 21.47 -30.39
CA GLU A 472 26.01 21.09 -31.26
C GLU A 472 26.01 19.61 -31.74
N PRO A 473 24.83 18.97 -31.91
CA PRO A 473 24.54 17.72 -31.19
C PRO A 473 24.19 16.52 -32.09
N GLU A 474 24.02 15.35 -31.49
CA GLU A 474 23.38 14.20 -32.14
C GLU A 474 22.20 13.64 -31.33
N VAL A 475 21.25 13.08 -32.07
CA VAL A 475 20.03 12.39 -31.59
C VAL A 475 20.26 10.89 -31.75
N TYR A 476 19.77 10.08 -30.81
CA TYR A 476 19.61 8.64 -31.04
C TYR A 476 18.23 8.17 -30.59
N THR A 477 17.73 7.13 -31.26
CA THR A 477 16.36 6.63 -31.16
C THR A 477 16.23 5.40 -30.26
N ASP A 478 14.99 5.05 -29.89
CA ASP A 478 14.64 3.81 -29.23
C ASP A 478 15.11 2.56 -30.00
N GLU A 479 15.50 1.51 -29.27
CA GLU A 479 14.94 0.17 -29.42
C GLU A 479 15.23 -0.68 -28.17
N TRP A 480 14.21 -1.34 -27.62
CA TRP A 480 14.35 -2.32 -26.53
C TRP A 480 14.28 -3.74 -27.12
N PRO A 481 15.22 -4.65 -26.79
CA PRO A 481 15.19 -6.02 -27.28
C PRO A 481 14.20 -6.90 -26.50
N GLU A 482 13.43 -7.73 -27.21
CA GLU A 482 12.57 -8.78 -26.64
C GLU A 482 13.40 -9.98 -26.12
N PRO A 483 12.88 -10.76 -25.14
CA PRO A 483 13.60 -11.90 -24.56
C PRO A 483 13.57 -13.15 -25.47
N PRO A 484 14.65 -13.96 -25.50
CA PRO A 484 14.65 -15.25 -26.17
C PRO A 484 13.84 -16.31 -25.40
N SER A 485 13.26 -17.26 -26.14
CA SER A 485 12.39 -18.33 -25.66
C SER A 485 13.11 -19.60 -25.21
N ASP A 486 12.37 -20.43 -24.47
CA ASP A 486 12.60 -21.83 -24.11
C ASP A 486 13.57 -22.65 -24.99
N GLU A 487 14.52 -23.34 -24.35
CA GLU A 487 15.11 -24.60 -24.83
C GLU A 487 15.07 -25.66 -23.71
N GLU A 488 14.81 -26.91 -24.08
CA GLU A 488 14.64 -28.05 -23.17
C GLU A 488 15.99 -28.68 -22.77
N PHE A 489 16.09 -29.25 -21.57
CA PHE A 489 17.14 -30.24 -21.28
C PHE A 489 16.67 -31.32 -20.29
N GLU A 490 17.22 -32.54 -20.45
CA GLU A 490 16.65 -33.78 -19.90
C GLU A 490 17.19 -34.20 -18.51
N GLU A 491 16.53 -35.22 -17.96
CA GLU A 491 16.71 -35.83 -16.63
C GLU A 491 17.77 -36.96 -16.62
N GLU A 492 18.68 -36.99 -15.62
CA GLU A 492 19.23 -38.26 -15.08
C GLU A 492 20.00 -38.05 -13.75
N GLY A 493 20.17 -39.13 -12.94
CA GLY A 493 21.23 -39.21 -11.90
C GLY A 493 20.78 -39.34 -10.43
N THR A 494 20.66 -40.57 -9.92
CA THR A 494 20.41 -40.88 -8.49
C THR A 494 21.71 -41.14 -7.70
N VAL A 495 21.71 -41.01 -6.35
CA VAL A 495 22.41 -41.94 -5.41
C VAL A 495 22.12 -41.70 -3.90
N GLU A 496 21.78 -42.80 -3.22
CA GLU A 496 21.86 -43.20 -1.79
C GLU A 496 21.90 -42.23 -0.57
N ILE A 497 20.77 -42.19 0.15
CA ILE A 497 20.56 -42.60 1.57
C ILE A 497 21.79 -42.70 2.51
N ARG A 498 21.69 -42.05 3.68
CA ARG A 498 22.26 -42.56 4.97
C ARG A 498 21.24 -42.47 6.11
N LYS A 499 21.32 -43.38 7.11
CA LYS A 499 20.37 -43.49 8.24
C LYS A 499 20.93 -42.94 9.57
N LYS A 500 20.01 -42.70 10.51
CA LYS A 500 20.21 -42.18 11.89
C LYS A 500 21.12 -43.05 12.79
N PRO A 501 21.36 -42.62 14.04
CA PRO A 501 20.71 -43.34 15.16
C PRO A 501 19.92 -42.45 16.14
N ASP A 502 18.96 -43.05 16.86
CA ASP A 502 18.00 -42.38 17.77
C ASP A 502 18.38 -42.44 19.27
N LYS A 503 17.72 -41.61 20.09
CA LYS A 503 17.35 -41.82 21.52
C LYS A 503 16.15 -40.90 21.84
N LYS A 504 14.97 -41.45 22.15
CA LYS A 504 14.41 -41.63 23.52
C LYS A 504 14.32 -40.31 24.32
N ALA A 505 13.17 -39.64 24.52
CA ALA A 505 11.80 -40.05 24.94
C ALA A 505 11.62 -40.21 26.46
N ILE A 506 10.63 -39.48 27.00
CA ILE A 506 9.93 -39.50 28.31
C ILE A 506 8.54 -38.85 28.06
N ASP A 507 7.54 -39.18 28.87
CA ASP A 507 6.10 -38.94 28.64
C ASP A 507 5.51 -37.75 29.46
N ASP A 508 4.17 -37.76 29.64
CA ASP A 508 3.28 -36.97 30.53
C ASP A 508 2.85 -35.57 30.00
N GLU A 509 1.57 -35.34 29.62
CA GLU A 509 0.39 -34.92 30.44
C GLU A 509 0.44 -33.41 30.84
N GLU A 510 -0.63 -32.58 30.81
CA GLU A 510 -2.08 -32.76 30.58
C GLU A 510 -2.74 -31.43 30.05
N ASP A 511 -4.04 -31.46 29.76
CA ASP A 511 -5.02 -30.36 29.55
C ASP A 511 -4.62 -28.86 29.46
N HIS A 512 -5.05 -28.20 28.37
CA HIS A 512 -6.07 -27.14 28.53
C HIS A 512 -6.94 -26.90 27.29
N VAL A 513 -8.22 -26.56 27.53
CA VAL A 513 -9.19 -26.11 26.51
C VAL A 513 -9.45 -24.62 26.72
N GLY A 514 -9.06 -23.79 25.76
CA GLY A 514 -9.21 -22.33 25.80
C GLY A 514 -10.02 -21.82 24.62
N GLU A 515 -11.35 -21.76 24.79
CA GLU A 515 -12.26 -21.12 23.84
C GLU A 515 -12.23 -19.60 24.05
N PHE A 516 -11.96 -18.83 22.99
CA PHE A 516 -12.05 -17.36 23.04
C PHE A 516 -12.71 -16.82 21.76
N GLU A 517 -13.59 -15.84 21.93
CA GLU A 517 -14.52 -15.41 20.90
C GLU A 517 -13.87 -14.42 19.91
N HIS A 518 -14.22 -14.55 18.62
CA HIS A 518 -13.94 -13.50 17.64
C HIS A 518 -14.87 -12.31 17.89
N ALA A 519 -14.39 -11.31 18.63
CA ALA A 519 -14.98 -9.98 18.64
C ALA A 519 -14.62 -9.24 17.34
N GLU A 520 -15.62 -8.79 16.59
CA GLU A 520 -15.41 -7.84 15.50
C GLU A 520 -15.15 -6.44 16.08
N GLY A 521 -14.13 -5.76 15.57
CA GLY A 521 -13.79 -4.39 15.94
C GLY A 521 -12.90 -3.76 14.87
N ASP A 522 -13.18 -2.49 14.55
CA ASP A 522 -12.38 -1.72 13.60
C ASP A 522 -10.93 -1.60 14.09
N PHE A 523 -9.96 -1.87 13.21
CA PHE A 523 -8.57 -1.50 13.43
C PHE A 523 -8.13 -0.47 12.39
N ASP A 524 -7.97 0.75 12.87
CA ASP A 524 -7.23 1.82 12.23
C ASP A 524 -5.74 1.46 12.10
N GLU A 525 -4.96 2.38 11.51
CA GLU A 525 -3.55 2.27 11.14
C GLU A 525 -2.58 2.26 12.35
N GLU A 526 -2.81 1.36 13.32
CA GLU A 526 -2.00 1.24 14.54
C GLU A 526 -0.93 0.15 14.39
N GLY A 527 0.34 0.58 14.30
CA GLY A 527 1.49 -0.33 14.17
C GLY A 527 1.74 -1.18 15.41
N PHE A 528 2.45 -2.29 15.24
CA PHE A 528 2.69 -3.32 16.26
C PHE A 528 2.95 -2.73 17.67
N PRO A 529 2.34 -3.28 18.73
CA PRO A 529 2.50 -2.77 20.09
C PRO A 529 3.93 -2.97 20.59
N VAL A 530 4.37 -2.08 21.48
CA VAL A 530 5.69 -2.18 22.11
C VAL A 530 5.61 -3.15 23.28
N ILE A 531 6.23 -4.33 23.13
CA ILE A 531 6.26 -5.39 24.16
C ILE A 531 7.46 -5.26 25.13
N GLY A 532 8.35 -4.30 24.88
CA GLY A 532 9.50 -4.02 25.74
C GLY A 532 10.48 -3.03 25.14
N THR A 533 11.63 -2.88 25.77
CA THR A 533 12.79 -2.16 25.23
C THR A 533 13.96 -3.12 25.00
N CYS A 534 14.90 -2.72 24.16
CA CYS A 534 16.19 -3.38 24.03
C CYS A 534 17.30 -2.37 23.84
N ARG A 535 18.52 -2.79 24.16
CA ARG A 535 19.74 -2.02 23.95
C ARG A 535 20.73 -2.81 23.13
N ALA A 536 21.26 -2.20 22.07
CA ALA A 536 22.28 -2.80 21.22
C ALA A 536 23.58 -3.04 22.00
N LEU A 537 24.07 -4.28 21.98
CA LEU A 537 25.34 -4.69 22.57
C LEU A 537 26.50 -4.58 21.57
N TYR A 538 26.20 -4.57 20.27
CA TYR A 538 27.15 -4.46 19.18
C TYR A 538 26.54 -3.63 18.04
N ILE A 539 27.39 -3.08 17.17
CA ILE A 539 26.96 -2.47 15.91
C ILE A 539 26.43 -3.57 14.97
N TYR A 540 25.31 -3.29 14.28
CA TYR A 540 24.80 -4.12 13.19
C TYR A 540 24.40 -3.23 12.00
N GLU A 541 24.92 -3.54 10.83
CA GLU A 541 24.63 -2.86 9.57
C GLU A 541 23.54 -3.64 8.80
N ALA A 542 22.47 -2.97 8.38
CA ALA A 542 21.35 -3.62 7.69
C ALA A 542 21.75 -4.07 6.28
N GLY A 543 21.94 -5.38 6.10
CA GLY A 543 22.38 -5.99 4.84
C GLY A 543 21.26 -6.52 3.94
N ASN A 544 19.99 -6.47 4.37
CA ASN A 544 18.84 -6.97 3.63
C ASN A 544 17.59 -6.11 3.84
N GLU A 545 16.66 -6.17 2.88
CA GLU A 545 15.36 -5.51 2.98
C GLU A 545 14.56 -6.10 4.15
N GLY A 546 14.21 -5.24 5.12
CA GLY A 546 13.51 -5.63 6.35
C GLY A 546 14.37 -5.67 7.62
N SER A 547 15.71 -5.57 7.56
CA SER A 547 16.52 -5.30 8.77
C SER A 547 16.80 -3.81 8.95
N VAL A 548 17.10 -3.41 10.20
CA VAL A 548 17.40 -2.02 10.55
C VAL A 548 18.79 -1.90 11.18
N ALA A 549 19.53 -0.83 10.84
CA ALA A 549 20.88 -0.63 11.35
C ALA A 549 20.87 -0.06 12.78
N MET A 550 21.76 -0.54 13.63
CA MET A 550 21.90 -0.08 15.02
C MET A 550 23.37 0.08 15.42
N THR A 551 23.62 1.00 16.35
CA THR A 551 24.93 1.36 16.89
C THR A 551 25.11 0.83 18.31
N GLU A 552 26.36 0.54 18.73
CA GLU A 552 26.62 0.00 20.06
C GLU A 552 26.11 0.93 21.17
N GLY A 553 25.29 0.40 22.07
CA GLY A 553 24.67 1.12 23.17
C GLY A 553 23.37 1.84 22.84
N GLU A 554 22.88 1.80 21.59
CA GLU A 554 21.62 2.40 21.14
C GLU A 554 20.39 1.71 21.74
N GLU A 555 19.39 2.49 22.16
CA GLU A 555 18.14 1.99 22.76
C GLU A 555 16.99 2.04 21.74
N MET A 556 16.19 0.97 21.71
CA MET A 556 15.11 0.75 20.75
C MET A 556 13.93 0.03 21.42
N PHE A 557 12.74 0.14 20.84
CA PHE A 557 11.54 -0.56 21.29
C PHE A 557 11.45 -1.95 20.66
N VAL A 558 11.10 -2.97 21.44
CA VAL A 558 10.84 -4.32 20.92
C VAL A 558 9.37 -4.43 20.53
N LEU A 559 9.12 -4.92 19.32
CA LEU A 559 7.77 -5.15 18.77
C LEU A 559 7.42 -6.65 18.76
N GLU A 560 8.41 -7.50 18.50
CA GLU A 560 8.23 -8.95 18.41
C GLU A 560 9.49 -9.66 18.92
N GLN A 561 9.30 -10.70 19.74
CA GLN A 561 10.37 -11.51 20.31
C GLN A 561 10.82 -12.61 19.34
N ASP A 562 12.11 -12.94 19.38
CA ASP A 562 12.71 -14.11 18.71
C ASP A 562 11.91 -15.39 19.00
N GLN A 563 11.32 -15.99 17.96
CA GLN A 563 10.54 -17.22 18.03
C GLN A 563 11.42 -18.49 17.88
N GLY A 564 12.75 -18.33 17.86
CA GLY A 564 13.74 -19.38 17.64
C GLY A 564 14.47 -19.32 16.30
N ASP A 565 14.37 -18.20 15.58
CA ASP A 565 15.08 -17.94 14.31
C ASP A 565 16.31 -17.03 14.47
N GLY A 566 16.47 -16.40 15.64
CA GLY A 566 17.60 -15.53 15.99
C GLY A 566 17.39 -14.05 15.65
N TRP A 567 16.17 -13.63 15.30
CA TRP A 567 15.85 -12.25 14.95
C TRP A 567 14.78 -11.64 15.86
N THR A 568 14.96 -10.37 16.24
CA THR A 568 14.00 -9.59 17.02
C THR A 568 13.55 -8.40 16.20
N ARG A 569 12.23 -8.16 16.15
CA ARG A 569 11.69 -6.98 15.48
C ARG A 569 11.70 -5.78 16.42
N VAL A 570 12.27 -4.67 15.97
CA VAL A 570 12.44 -3.44 16.75
C VAL A 570 11.94 -2.21 16.01
N ARG A 571 11.56 -1.18 16.77
CA ARG A 571 11.25 0.18 16.31
C ARG A 571 12.24 1.16 16.93
N LYS A 572 12.89 1.96 16.10
CA LYS A 572 13.83 3.02 16.53
C LYS A 572 13.09 4.31 16.87
N HIS A 573 13.75 5.24 17.54
CA HIS A 573 13.19 6.54 17.93
C HIS A 573 12.82 7.47 16.74
N ASP A 574 13.27 7.17 15.53
CA ASP A 574 12.87 7.85 14.28
C ASP A 574 11.66 7.18 13.57
N ASN A 575 11.02 6.21 14.23
CA ASN A 575 9.97 5.32 13.71
C ASN A 575 10.40 4.40 12.56
N SER A 576 11.69 4.22 12.28
CA SER A 576 12.13 3.10 11.44
C SER A 576 11.90 1.76 12.17
N GLU A 577 11.39 0.78 11.43
CA GLU A 577 11.18 -0.58 11.92
C GLU A 577 12.02 -1.58 11.12
N GLY A 578 12.46 -2.65 11.77
CA GLY A 578 13.07 -3.78 11.12
C GLY A 578 13.53 -4.85 12.09
N PHE A 579 14.10 -5.92 11.56
CA PHE A 579 14.73 -6.98 12.34
C PHE A 579 16.19 -6.66 12.67
N VAL A 580 16.64 -7.09 13.85
CA VAL A 580 18.04 -7.10 14.29
C VAL A 580 18.39 -8.47 14.89
N PRO A 581 19.66 -8.92 14.85
CA PRO A 581 20.03 -10.21 15.44
C PRO A 581 19.81 -10.18 16.95
N THR A 582 19.07 -11.15 17.49
CA THR A 582 18.69 -11.20 18.92
C THR A 582 19.91 -11.33 19.83
N SER A 583 20.97 -11.99 19.34
CA SER A 583 22.25 -12.11 20.05
C SER A 583 23.06 -10.82 20.10
N TYR A 584 22.65 -9.77 19.37
CA TYR A 584 23.33 -8.46 19.33
C TYR A 584 22.61 -7.39 20.19
N ILE A 585 21.51 -7.74 20.86
CA ILE A 585 20.74 -6.84 21.72
C ILE A 585 20.52 -7.44 23.11
N GLN A 586 20.28 -6.60 24.10
CA GLN A 586 19.80 -6.98 25.42
C GLN A 586 18.35 -6.49 25.58
N CYS A 587 17.38 -7.40 25.59
CA CYS A 587 15.96 -7.09 25.75
C CYS A 587 15.53 -7.01 27.23
N HIS A 588 14.55 -6.16 27.49
CA HIS A 588 13.76 -6.09 28.72
C HIS A 588 12.29 -5.94 28.33
N PHE A 589 11.53 -7.01 28.50
CA PHE A 589 10.10 -7.04 28.22
C PHE A 589 9.31 -6.39 29.37
N TYR A 590 8.12 -5.88 29.05
CA TYR A 590 7.17 -5.38 30.04
C TYR A 590 6.30 -6.53 30.56
N ASP A 591 6.13 -6.62 31.88
CA ASP A 591 5.26 -7.62 32.51
C ASP A 591 3.79 -7.34 32.15
N GLN A 592 3.02 -8.37 31.78
CA GLN A 592 1.66 -8.23 31.24
C GLN A 592 0.55 -8.12 32.30
N ASP A 593 0.90 -7.95 33.59
CA ASP A 593 -0.02 -8.07 34.74
C ASP A 593 -0.44 -6.72 35.40
N GLU A 594 -0.16 -5.55 34.81
CA GLU A 594 -0.62 -4.23 35.30
C GLU A 594 -1.36 -3.37 34.24
N VAL A 595 -2.44 -3.89 33.64
CA VAL A 595 -3.50 -3.10 32.95
C VAL A 595 -4.89 -3.63 33.29
#